data_AF-T1GX98-F1
#
_entry.id   AF-T1GX98-F1
#
_cell.length_a   1.000
_cell.length_b   1.000
_cell.length_c   1.000
_cell.angle_alpha   90.00
_cell.angle_beta   90.00
_cell.angle_gamma   90.00
#
_symmetry.space_group_name_H-M   'P 1'
#
loop_
_entity.id
_entity.type
_entity.pdbx_description
1 polymer ?
#
loop_
_entity_poly.entity_id
_entity_poly.type
_entity_poly.pdbx_seq_one_letter_code
_entity_poly.pdbx_strand_id
1 'polypeptide(L)'
;MNFVVAMDNLQTISPRTLLVFMFWLDILNSDSKNYMALLLMGASYQENDKEKAAVYLRRAVKESPENPTVALQGLSSCAEVEELPNIFGKLLNLVP
;
A
#
# COMPACT_ATOMS: atom_id res chain seq x y z
N MET A 1 -12.81 -15.74 4.95
CA MET A 1 -11.67 -15.12 5.65
C MET A 1 -12.25 -13.99 6.49
N ASN A 2 -12.09 -14.03 7.81
CA ASN A 2 -12.95 -13.33 8.77
C ASN A 2 -12.76 -11.80 8.76
N PHE A 3 -13.84 -11.07 8.45
CA PHE A 3 -13.94 -9.59 8.51
C PHE A 3 -13.55 -9.01 9.89
N VAL A 4 -13.65 -9.81 10.95
CA VAL A 4 -13.39 -9.39 12.34
C VAL A 4 -11.91 -9.03 12.57
N VAL A 5 -10.96 -9.73 11.95
CA VAL A 5 -9.51 -9.47 12.17
C VAL A 5 -9.08 -8.13 11.58
N ALA A 6 -9.80 -7.61 10.59
CA ALA A 6 -9.52 -6.29 10.04
C ALA A 6 -9.96 -5.17 11.01
N MET A 7 -10.92 -5.40 11.90
CA MET A 7 -11.51 -4.36 12.76
C MET A 7 -10.71 -4.05 14.02
N ASP A 8 -9.91 -4.98 14.53
CA ASP A 8 -9.18 -4.80 15.80
C ASP A 8 -8.08 -3.72 15.70
N ASN A 9 -7.58 -3.41 14.50
CA ASN A 9 -6.62 -2.31 14.24
C ASN A 9 -7.28 -1.00 13.74
N LEU A 10 -8.62 -0.91 13.65
CA LEU A 10 -9.32 0.26 13.08
C LEU A 10 -9.73 1.31 14.14
N GLN A 11 -9.55 1.03 15.43
CA GLN A 11 -9.98 1.91 16.52
C GLN A 11 -9.17 3.22 16.60
N THR A 12 -8.00 3.30 15.95
CA THR A 12 -7.16 4.52 15.91
C THR A 12 -7.32 5.33 14.61
N ILE A 13 -8.12 4.83 13.67
CA ILE A 13 -8.25 5.42 12.34
C ILE A 13 -9.38 6.46 12.34
N SER A 14 -9.10 7.67 11.84
CA SER A 14 -10.12 8.72 11.75
C SER A 14 -11.34 8.22 10.94
N PRO A 15 -12.58 8.65 11.26
CA PRO A 15 -13.77 8.22 10.53
C PRO A 15 -13.69 8.48 9.02
N ARG A 16 -12.96 9.51 8.60
CA ARG A 16 -12.69 9.82 7.19
C ARG A 16 -11.79 8.77 6.54
N THR A 17 -10.73 8.36 7.21
CA THR A 17 -9.79 7.34 6.73
C THR A 17 -10.47 5.96 6.68
N LEU A 18 -11.39 5.67 7.61
CA LEU A 18 -12.15 4.42 7.63
C LEU A 18 -13.07 4.28 6.41
N LEU A 19 -13.79 5.34 6.01
CA LEU A 19 -14.65 5.30 4.82
C LEU A 19 -13.84 5.06 3.54
N VAL A 20 -12.71 5.75 3.41
CA VAL A 20 -11.80 5.59 2.26
C VAL A 20 -11.25 4.16 2.22
N PHE A 21 -10.89 3.59 3.37
CA PHE A 21 -10.44 2.20 3.47
C PHE A 21 -11.51 1.20 2.99
N MET A 22 -12.76 1.35 3.45
CA MET A 22 -13.84 0.43 3.05
C MET A 22 -14.11 0.47 1.55
N PHE A 23 -14.04 1.65 0.94
CA PHE A 23 -14.18 1.80 -0.51
C PHE A 23 -13.10 1.05 -1.29
N TRP A 24 -11.82 1.20 -0.92
CA TRP A 24 -10.74 0.49 -1.60
C TRP A 24 -10.77 -1.01 -1.37
N LEU A 25 -11.21 -1.44 -0.18
CA LEU A 25 -11.39 -2.86 0.12
C LEU A 25 -12.45 -3.50 -0.78
N ASP A 26 -13.56 -2.80 -1.02
CA ASP A 26 -14.61 -3.27 -1.93
C ASP A 26 -14.12 -3.40 -3.38
N ILE A 27 -13.33 -2.43 -3.83
CA ILE A 27 -12.66 -2.51 -5.14
C ILE A 27 -11.73 -3.72 -5.19
N LEU A 28 -10.92 -3.99 -4.15
CA LEU A 28 -10.02 -5.15 -4.14
C LEU A 28 -10.77 -6.49 -4.08
N ASN A 29 -11.97 -6.53 -3.51
CA ASN A 29 -12.81 -7.73 -3.54
C ASN A 29 -13.32 -8.01 -4.96
N SER A 30 -13.57 -6.97 -5.75
CA SER A 30 -14.04 -7.08 -7.14
C SER A 30 -12.89 -7.26 -8.14
N ASP A 31 -11.76 -6.57 -7.91
CA ASP A 31 -10.54 -6.60 -8.70
C ASP A 31 -9.32 -6.60 -7.76
N SER A 32 -8.88 -7.81 -7.40
CA SER A 32 -7.76 -8.03 -6.47
C SER A 32 -6.40 -7.50 -6.95
N LYS A 33 -6.30 -7.10 -8.22
CA LYS A 33 -5.08 -6.58 -8.85
C LYS A 33 -5.17 -5.08 -9.14
N ASN A 34 -6.26 -4.44 -8.76
CA ASN A 34 -6.46 -3.02 -9.02
C ASN A 34 -5.31 -2.19 -8.39
N TYR A 35 -4.46 -1.64 -9.25
CA TYR A 35 -3.27 -0.90 -8.82
C TYR A 35 -3.61 0.23 -7.84
N MET A 36 -4.65 1.01 -8.15
CA MET A 36 -5.02 2.17 -7.35
C MET A 36 -5.52 1.76 -5.98
N ALA A 37 -6.35 0.72 -5.90
CA ALA A 37 -6.83 0.21 -4.62
C ALA A 37 -5.69 -0.40 -3.79
N LEU A 38 -4.74 -1.11 -4.41
CA LEU A 38 -3.53 -1.59 -3.72
C LEU A 38 -2.69 -0.44 -3.19
N LEU A 39 -2.44 0.59 -4.01
CA LEU A 39 -1.66 1.77 -3.63
C LEU A 39 -2.29 2.49 -2.44
N LEU A 40 -3.60 2.73 -2.48
CA LEU A 40 -4.30 3.52 -1.45
C LEU A 40 -4.55 2.72 -0.17
N MET A 41 -4.72 1.40 -0.26
CA MET A 41 -4.67 0.53 0.92
C MET A 41 -3.30 0.59 1.58
N GLY A 42 -2.22 0.54 0.81
CA GLY A 42 -0.86 0.74 1.29
C GLY A 42 -0.70 2.06 2.04
N ALA A 43 -1.10 3.17 1.40
CA ALA A 43 -1.07 4.51 1.98
C ALA A 43 -1.85 4.59 3.31
N SER A 44 -3.03 3.96 3.39
CA SER A 44 -3.87 3.98 4.60
C SER A 44 -3.23 3.32 5.82
N TYR A 45 -2.34 2.35 5.59
CA TYR A 45 -1.62 1.65 6.65
C TYR A 45 -0.29 2.30 7.05
N GLN A 46 0.27 3.24 6.27
CA GLN A 46 1.65 3.74 6.47
C GLN A 46 1.90 4.30 7.88
N GLU A 47 0.89 4.93 8.47
CA GLU A 47 0.98 5.54 9.81
C GLU A 47 0.70 4.55 10.95
N ASN A 48 0.00 3.44 10.69
CA ASN A 48 -0.51 2.55 11.73
C ASN A 48 0.14 1.16 11.72
N ASP A 49 0.53 0.66 10.56
CA ASP A 49 1.01 -0.71 10.35
C ASP A 49 1.91 -0.74 9.10
N LYS A 50 3.19 -0.37 9.27
CA LYS A 50 4.16 -0.26 8.17
C LYS A 50 4.38 -1.59 7.44
N GLU A 51 4.32 -2.71 8.15
CA GLU A 51 4.43 -4.04 7.54
C GLU A 51 3.27 -4.31 6.57
N LYS A 52 2.02 -4.08 7.00
CA LYS A 52 0.86 -4.19 6.11
C LYS A 52 0.91 -3.19 4.97
N ALA A 53 1.33 -1.95 5.23
CA ALA A 53 1.51 -0.95 4.19
C ALA A 53 2.47 -1.47 3.10
N ALA A 54 3.63 -1.98 3.51
CA ALA A 54 4.63 -2.52 2.61
C ALA A 54 4.11 -3.72 1.79
N VAL A 55 3.26 -4.59 2.36
CA VAL A 55 2.61 -5.70 1.64
C VAL A 55 1.76 -5.19 0.47
N TYR A 56 0.89 -4.20 0.71
CA TYR A 56 0.05 -3.63 -0.32
C TYR A 56 0.85 -2.86 -1.38
N LEU A 57 1.85 -2.08 -0.95
CA LEU A 57 2.70 -1.30 -1.84
C LEU A 57 3.57 -2.19 -2.74
N ARG A 58 4.10 -3.31 -2.22
CA ARG A 58 4.80 -4.32 -3.03
C ARG A 58 3.88 -4.92 -4.10
N ARG A 59 2.62 -5.19 -3.77
CA ARG A 59 1.62 -5.64 -4.75
C ARG A 59 1.35 -4.56 -5.80
N ALA A 60 1.21 -3.29 -5.40
CA ALA A 60 1.01 -2.19 -6.36
C ALA A 60 2.18 -2.07 -7.34
N VAL A 61 3.43 -2.16 -6.87
CA VAL A 61 4.63 -2.18 -7.75
C VAL A 61 4.60 -3.35 -8.73
N LYS A 62 4.11 -4.52 -8.30
CA LYS A 62 4.01 -5.72 -9.14
C LYS A 62 2.95 -5.59 -10.24
N GLU A 63 1.79 -5.01 -9.93
CA GLU A 63 0.65 -4.96 -10.86
C GLU A 63 0.69 -3.75 -11.81
N SER A 64 1.53 -2.74 -11.56
CA SER A 64 1.83 -1.67 -12.53
C SER A 64 3.33 -1.39 -12.64
N PRO A 65 4.09 -2.27 -13.31
CA PRO A 65 5.52 -2.10 -13.51
C PRO A 65 5.86 -0.89 -14.40
N GLU A 66 4.93 -0.42 -15.22
CA GLU A 66 5.08 0.77 -16.06
C GLU A 66 4.98 2.10 -15.29
N ASN A 67 4.28 2.12 -14.14
CA ASN A 67 4.10 3.33 -13.32
C ASN A 67 4.34 3.06 -11.81
N PRO A 68 5.51 2.52 -11.41
CA PRO A 68 5.72 2.09 -10.04
C PRO A 68 6.13 3.26 -9.11
N THR A 69 6.34 4.47 -9.63
CA THR A 69 6.94 5.61 -8.90
C THR A 69 6.28 5.88 -7.56
N VAL A 70 4.95 6.07 -7.53
CA VAL A 70 4.23 6.42 -6.29
C VAL A 70 4.24 5.26 -5.30
N ALA A 71 4.09 4.03 -5.79
CA ALA A 71 4.14 2.84 -4.95
C ALA A 71 5.55 2.62 -4.36
N LEU A 72 6.61 2.86 -5.13
CA LEU A 72 8.00 2.79 -4.67
C LEU A 72 8.33 3.89 -3.66
N GLN A 73 7.82 5.11 -3.87
CA GLN A 73 7.95 6.21 -2.91
C GLN A 73 7.29 5.83 -1.58
N GLY A 74 6.04 5.38 -1.61
CA GLY A 74 5.37 4.89 -0.40
C GLY A 74 6.09 3.70 0.24
N LEU A 75 6.63 2.79 -0.58
CA LEU A 75 7.34 1.61 -0.07
C LEU A 75 8.64 2.02 0.62
N SER A 76 9.34 3.05 0.15
CA SER A 76 10.59 3.53 0.76
C SER A 76 10.43 4.01 2.21
N SER A 77 9.22 4.43 2.63
CA SER A 77 8.96 4.84 4.02
C SER A 77 8.55 3.68 4.94
N CYS A 78 8.29 2.50 4.38
CA CYS A 78 7.69 1.36 5.07
C CYS A 78 8.48 0.06 4.96
N ALA A 79 9.38 -0.07 3.98
CA ALA A 79 10.19 -1.25 3.76
C ALA A 79 11.36 -1.35 4.77
N GLU A 80 11.88 -2.56 4.91
CA GLU A 80 13.06 -2.83 5.73
C GLU A 80 14.29 -2.13 5.14
N VAL A 81 15.26 -1.80 6.00
CA VAL A 81 16.46 -1.03 5.62
C VAL A 81 17.25 -1.75 4.52
N GLU A 82 17.26 -3.09 4.55
CA GLU A 82 17.95 -3.95 3.59
C GLU A 82 17.33 -3.88 2.19
N GLU A 83 16.04 -3.55 2.08
CA GLU A 83 15.34 -3.41 0.80
C GLU A 83 15.58 -2.03 0.16
N LEU A 84 15.93 -1.02 0.96
CA LEU A 84 16.03 0.38 0.52
C LEU A 84 16.98 0.60 -0.66
N PRO A 85 18.20 0.01 -0.72
CA PRO A 85 19.09 0.20 -1.87
C PRO A 85 18.44 -0.19 -3.21
N ASN A 86 17.68 -1.28 -3.22
CA ASN A 86 16.97 -1.74 -4.42
C ASN A 86 15.80 -0.82 -4.77
N ILE A 87 15.02 -0.38 -3.76
CA ILE A 87 13.88 0.54 -3.97
C ILE A 87 14.37 1.87 -4.54
N PHE A 88 15.41 2.46 -3.94
CA PHE A 88 16.00 3.71 -4.43
C PHE A 88 16.67 3.54 -5.80
N GLY A 89 17.33 2.41 -6.06
CA GLY A 89 17.87 2.10 -7.39
C GLY A 89 16.78 2.09 -8.46
N LYS A 90 15.62 1.47 -8.18
CA LYS A 90 14.47 1.51 -9.09
C LYS A 90 13.92 2.93 -9.28
N LEU A 91 13.81 3.71 -8.21
CA LEU A 91 13.35 5.11 -8.29
C LEU A 91 14.28 5.98 -9.14
N LEU A 92 15.60 5.85 -8.96
CA LEU A 92 16.60 6.59 -9.73
C LEU A 92 16.53 6.28 -11.22
N ASN A 93 16.27 5.02 -11.59
CA ASN A 93 16.08 4.62 -12.99
C ASN A 93 14.81 5.19 -13.65
N LEU A 94 13.88 5.77 -12.87
CA LEU A 94 12.65 6.38 -13.36
C LEU A 94 12.75 7.91 -13.48
N VAL A 95 13.84 8.50 -12.99
CA VAL A 95 14.11 9.94 -13.14
C VAL A 95 14.74 10.18 -14.51
N PRO A 96 14.31 11.20 -15.28
CA PRO A 96 14.90 11.56 -16.58
C PRO A 96 16.39 11.92 -16.53
#